data_AF-A0A9D6SER8-F1
#
_entry.id   AF-A0A9D6SER8-F1
#
_cell.length_a   1.000
_cell.length_b   1.000
_cell.length_c   1.000
_cell.angle_alpha   90.00
_cell.angle_beta   90.00
_cell.angle_gamma   90.00
#
_symmetry.space_group_name_H-M   'P 1'
#
loop_
_entity.id
_entity.type
_entity.pdbx_description
1 polymer ?
#
loop_
_entity_poly.entity_id
_entity_poly.type
_entity_poly.pdbx_seq_one_letter_code
_entity_poly.pdbx_strand_id
1 'polypeptide(L)' 'GRYDEIGRILTGRASAHADEGVQWVSDLCGEFRIPSLRTYALSEQDVGTLVEKAMQASSMKANPITLTPGELGVILSGAL' A
#
# COMPACT_ATOMS: atom_id res chain seq x y z
N GLY A 1 11.17 15.04 -3.63
CA GLY A 1 10.49 15.04 -2.32
C GLY A 1 10.88 13.81 -1.51
N ARG A 2 10.29 13.62 -0.31
CA ARG A 2 10.60 12.50 0.60
C ARG A 2 10.52 11.13 -0.08
N TYR A 3 9.52 10.91 -0.93
CA TYR A 3 9.36 9.63 -1.64
C TYR A 3 10.38 9.42 -2.76
N ASP A 4 10.86 10.47 -3.44
CA ASP A 4 11.97 10.32 -4.40
C ASP A 4 13.26 9.93 -3.68
N GLU A 5 13.50 10.49 -2.48
CA GLU A 5 14.65 10.11 -1.67
C GLU A 5 14.61 8.64 -1.28
N ILE A 6 13.45 8.15 -0.83
CA ILE A 6 13.23 6.72 -0.56
C ILE A 6 13.46 5.91 -1.85
N GLY A 7 12.92 6.33 -2.99
CA GLY A 7 13.14 5.67 -4.29
C GLY A 7 14.63 5.53 -4.63
N ARG A 8 15.43 6.58 -4.43
CA ARG A 8 16.89 6.53 -4.63
C ARG A 8 17.60 5.58 -3.67
N ILE A 9 17.18 5.56 -2.40
CA ILE A 9 17.74 4.64 -1.39
C ILE A 9 17.46 3.19 -1.77
N LEU A 10 16.21 2.87 -2.09
CA LEU A 10 15.79 1.50 -2.42
C LEU A 10 16.42 0.99 -3.71
N THR A 11 16.45 1.83 -4.75
CA THR A 11 16.98 1.43 -6.07
C THR A 11 18.49 1.58 -6.21
N GLY A 12 19.16 2.28 -5.29
CA GLY A 12 20.58 2.63 -5.40
C GLY A 12 20.93 3.61 -6.52
N ARG A 13 19.95 4.20 -7.22
CA ARG A 13 20.15 5.12 -8.34
C ARG A 13 19.84 6.55 -7.96
N ALA A 14 20.81 7.45 -8.13
CA ALA A 14 20.65 8.87 -7.79
C ALA A 14 19.60 9.61 -8.63
N SER A 15 19.21 9.08 -9.80
CA SER A 15 18.19 9.68 -10.67
C SER A 15 16.78 9.12 -10.43
N ALA A 16 16.60 8.20 -9.46
CA ALA A 16 15.31 7.54 -9.28
C ALA A 16 14.23 8.48 -8.70
N HIS A 17 13.01 8.29 -9.20
CA HIS A 17 11.79 8.94 -8.72
C HIS A 17 10.96 8.02 -7.80
N ALA A 18 9.98 8.60 -7.10
CA ALA A 18 9.09 7.88 -6.19
C ALA A 18 8.45 6.62 -6.80
N ASP A 19 7.97 6.71 -8.04
CA ASP A 19 7.29 5.60 -8.74
C ASP A 19 8.23 4.40 -8.96
N GLU A 20 9.50 4.66 -9.21
CA GLU A 20 10.51 3.60 -9.33
C GLU A 20 10.77 2.91 -7.97
N GLY A 21 10.61 3.63 -6.87
CA GLY A 21 10.61 3.05 -5.52
C GLY A 21 9.38 2.16 -5.26
N VAL A 22 8.20 2.55 -5.76
CA VAL A 22 6.98 1.72 -5.68
C VAL A 22 7.17 0.43 -6.46
N GLN A 23 7.69 0.51 -7.69
CA GLN A 23 7.98 -0.68 -8.49
C GLN A 23 8.99 -1.60 -7.80
N TRP A 24 10.05 -1.03 -7.23
CA TRP A 24 11.05 -1.80 -6.48
C TRP A 24 10.44 -2.59 -5.31
N VAL A 25 9.53 -2.00 -4.54
CA VAL A 25 8.83 -2.71 -3.45
C VAL A 25 7.92 -3.80 -3.99
N SER A 26 7.22 -3.53 -5.10
CA SER A 26 6.36 -4.53 -5.76
C SER A 26 7.17 -5.74 -6.23
N ASP A 27 8.34 -5.51 -6.84
CA ASP A 27 9.23 -6.56 -7.32
C ASP A 27 9.76 -7.40 -6.14
N LEU A 28 10.14 -6.75 -5.03
CA LEU A 28 10.61 -7.44 -3.82
C LEU A 28 9.52 -8.34 -3.20
N CYS A 29 8.27 -7.86 -3.15
CA CYS A 29 7.14 -8.67 -2.71
C CYS A 29 6.95 -9.90 -3.61
N GLY A 30 7.13 -9.74 -4.92
CA GLY A 30 7.11 -10.84 -5.89
C GLY A 30 8.24 -11.85 -5.67
N GLU A 31 9.46 -11.37 -5.46
CA GLU A 31 10.64 -12.21 -5.19
C GLU A 31 10.46 -13.08 -3.94
N PHE A 32 9.94 -12.48 -2.87
CA PHE A 32 9.63 -13.20 -1.63
C PHE A 32 8.29 -13.95 -1.66
N ARG A 33 7.55 -13.89 -2.76
CA ARG A 33 6.27 -14.58 -2.94
C ARG A 33 5.27 -14.24 -1.83
N ILE A 34 5.20 -12.95 -1.46
CA ILE A 34 4.21 -12.46 -0.49
C ILE A 34 2.81 -12.63 -1.12
N PRO A 35 1.92 -13.43 -0.51
CA PRO A 35 0.63 -13.74 -1.11
C PRO A 35 -0.35 -12.56 -0.98
N SER A 36 -1.35 -12.53 -1.85
CA SER A 36 -2.44 -11.55 -1.76
C SER A 36 -3.35 -11.83 -0.58
N LEU A 37 -4.20 -10.85 -0.22
CA LEU A 37 -5.11 -10.97 0.91
C LEU A 37 -6.12 -12.11 0.74
N ARG A 38 -6.48 -12.50 -0.48
CA ARG A 38 -7.34 -13.68 -0.74
C ARG A 38 -6.79 -14.99 -0.17
N THR A 39 -5.47 -15.12 -0.10
CA THR A 39 -4.83 -16.31 0.48
C THR A 39 -5.16 -16.46 1.96
N TYR A 40 -5.49 -15.36 2.63
CA TYR A 40 -5.89 -15.32 4.04
C TYR A 40 -7.41 -15.31 4.22
N ALA A 41 -8.16 -15.85 3.24
CA ALA A 41 -9.61 -15.96 3.24
C ALA A 41 -10.36 -14.61 3.30
N LEU A 42 -9.71 -13.51 2.90
CA LEU A 42 -10.37 -12.23 2.71
C LEU A 42 -10.99 -12.14 1.31
N SER A 43 -12.15 -11.50 1.23
CA SER A 43 -12.92 -11.33 0.01
C SER A 43 -13.46 -9.91 -0.14
N GLU A 44 -14.05 -9.62 -1.29
CA GLU A 44 -14.71 -8.34 -1.56
C GLU A 44 -15.83 -8.03 -0.56
N GLN A 45 -16.45 -9.06 0.02
CA GLN A 45 -17.51 -8.91 1.02
C GLN A 45 -16.97 -8.34 2.35
N ASP A 46 -15.69 -8.55 2.64
CA ASP A 46 -15.04 -8.09 3.87
C ASP A 46 -14.57 -6.63 3.79
N VAL A 47 -14.47 -6.08 2.58
CA VAL A 47 -13.89 -4.75 2.32
C VAL A 47 -14.61 -3.66 3.13
N GLY A 48 -15.95 -3.67 3.17
CA GLY A 48 -16.72 -2.68 3.93
C GLY A 48 -16.36 -2.66 5.41
N THR A 49 -16.35 -3.83 6.06
CA THR A 49 -15.99 -3.97 7.47
C THR A 49 -14.52 -3.60 7.73
N LEU A 50 -13.61 -3.91 6.82
CA LEU A 50 -12.20 -3.53 6.94
C LEU A 50 -12.01 -2.01 6.83
N VAL A 51 -12.71 -1.35 5.90
CA VAL A 51 -12.70 0.11 5.76
C VAL A 51 -13.19 0.77 7.04
N GLU A 52 -14.34 0.35 7.57
CA GLU A 52 -14.90 0.91 8.81
C GLU A 52 -13.91 0.83 9.98
N LYS A 53 -13.27 -0.33 10.17
CA LYS A 53 -12.27 -0.53 11.23
C LYS A 53 -11.03 0.33 11.02
N ALA A 54 -10.53 0.39 9.78
CA ALA A 54 -9.34 1.16 9.45
C ALA A 54 -9.56 2.67 9.65
N MET A 55 -10.74 3.21 9.31
CA MET A 55 -11.07 4.63 9.51
C MET A 55 -10.99 5.07 10.99
N GLN A 56 -11.16 4.16 11.95
CA GLN A 56 -11.04 4.44 13.38
C GLN A 56 -9.62 4.24 13.94
N ALA A 57 -8.70 3.65 13.17
CA ALA A 57 -7.36 3.35 13.62
C ALA A 57 -6.55 4.64 13.81
N SER A 58 -5.84 4.75 14.93
CA SER A 58 -5.01 5.93 15.24
C SER A 58 -3.85 6.11 14.25
N SER A 59 -3.36 5.02 13.64
CA SER A 59 -2.33 5.05 12.60
C SER A 59 -2.75 5.81 11.35
N MET A 60 -4.05 5.86 11.03
CA MET A 60 -4.55 6.62 9.88
C MET A 60 -4.37 8.13 10.04
N LYS A 61 -4.32 8.64 11.28
CA LYS A 61 -4.13 10.08 11.54
C LYS A 61 -2.74 10.57 11.14
N ALA A 62 -1.75 9.69 11.14
CA ALA A 62 -0.37 10.02 10.77
C ALA A 62 -0.11 9.84 9.26
N ASN A 63 -1.08 9.36 8.49
CA ASN A 63 -0.91 9.20 7.05
C ASN A 63 -0.76 10.60 6.40
N PRO A 64 0.20 10.80 5.47
CA PRO A 64 0.45 12.12 4.88
C PRO A 64 -0.72 12.69 4.06
N ILE A 65 -1.67 11.83 3.70
CA ILE A 65 -2.93 12.18 3.05
C ILE A 65 -4.08 11.60 3.85
N THR A 66 -5.16 12.37 4.00
CA THR A 66 -6.40 11.85 4.57
C THR A 66 -7.11 11.01 3.53
N LEU A 67 -7.22 9.71 3.75
CA LEU A 67 -7.96 8.80 2.86
C LEU A 67 -9.45 8.83 3.18
N THR A 68 -10.26 8.88 2.14
CA THR A 68 -11.70 8.67 2.21
C THR A 68 -12.02 7.18 2.29
N PRO A 69 -13.23 6.80 2.78
CA PRO A 69 -13.66 5.41 2.77
C PRO A 69 -13.64 4.77 1.37
N GLY A 70 -13.97 5.54 0.32
CA GLY A 70 -13.95 5.07 -1.06
C GLY A 70 -12.53 4.76 -1.56
N GLU A 71 -11.58 5.66 -1.32
CA GLU A 71 -10.17 5.44 -1.69
C GLU A 71 -9.58 4.24 -0.95
N LEU A 72 -9.91 4.07 0.33
CA LEU A 72 -9.46 2.92 1.09
C LEU A 72 -10.06 1.61 0.58
N GLY A 73 -11.33 1.63 0.16
CA GLY A 73 -11.99 0.49 -0.50
C GLY A 73 -11.31 0.08 -1.80
N VAL A 74 -10.87 1.05 -2.61
CA VAL A 74 -10.10 0.78 -3.85
C VAL A 74 -8.75 0.14 -3.53
N ILE A 75 -8.03 0.66 -2.53
CA ILE A 75 -6.73 0.10 -2.10
C ILE A 75 -6.89 -1.34 -1.63
N LEU A 76 -7.87 -1.61 -0.76
CA LEU A 76 -8.13 -2.96 -0.26
C LEU A 76 -8.54 -3.92 -1.36
N SER A 77 -9.40 -3.47 -2.29
CA SER A 77 -9.83 -4.29 -3.42
C SER A 77 -8.67 -4.66 -4.35
N GLY A 78 -7.70 -3.77 -4.53
CA GLY A 78 -6.48 -4.03 -5.30
C GLY A 78 -5.50 -4.99 -4.63
N ALA A 79 -5.65 -5.23 -3.32
CA ALA A 79 -4.79 -6.13 -2.53
C ALA A 79 -5.38 -7.55 -2.36
N LEU A 80 -6.63 -7.77 -2.78
CA LEU A 80 -7.33 -9.07 -2.75
C LEU A 80 -6.87 -9.98 -3.90
#